data_AF-A0A1T5C0V2-F1
#
_entry.id   AF-A0A1T5C0V2-F1
#
_cell.length_a   1.000
_cell.length_b   1.000
_cell.length_c   1.000
_cell.angle_alpha   90.00
_cell.angle_beta   90.00
_cell.angle_gamma   90.00
#
_symmetry.space_group_name_H-M   'P 1'
#
loop_
_entity.id
_entity.type
_entity.pdbx_description
1 polymer ?
#
loop_
_entity_poly.entity_id
_entity_poly.type
_entity_poly.pdbx_seq_one_letter_code
_entity_poly.pdbx_strand_id
1 'polypeptide(L)'
;MGDLVLTTFDWVPMLPRGFVRDLRPRWALEEAGLPYRVASAPFGDRNAEHLAHQPFGQVPWLTDGDLSIFESGAILLHLGERSGMLLPTDPRGRSETLQWLFAALNSVEMAGLPWSLLQFSGETGDGPGWKRMDDFLTVRLQRMEPVLAGREWLAGRFSIADIAMADVLRLVDRFGGLADYPACRAYVARAVARPAFIKAHADQMAHFAAAD
;
A
#
# COMPACT_ATOMS: atom_id res chain seq x y z
N MET A 1 7.07 -25.03 6.00
CA MET A 1 6.51 -23.76 5.50
C MET A 1 6.62 -22.80 6.66
N GLY A 2 7.45 -21.76 6.55
CA GLY A 2 7.73 -20.86 7.68
C GLY A 2 6.48 -20.13 8.17
N ASP A 3 6.42 -19.90 9.49
CA ASP A 3 5.38 -19.11 10.14
C ASP A 3 5.52 -17.63 9.71
N LEU A 4 4.64 -17.17 8.83
CA LEU A 4 4.59 -15.76 8.44
C LEU A 4 3.91 -14.94 9.52
N VAL A 5 4.62 -13.96 10.06
CA VAL A 5 4.12 -13.06 11.11
C VAL A 5 4.18 -11.62 10.61
N LEU A 6 3.02 -11.03 10.37
CA LEU A 6 2.94 -9.61 10.02
C LEU A 6 2.76 -8.80 11.30
N THR A 7 3.70 -7.92 11.61
CA THR A 7 3.57 -7.03 12.77
C THR A 7 3.06 -5.66 12.34
N THR A 8 2.04 -5.18 13.03
CA THR A 8 1.48 -3.82 12.89
C THR A 8 1.34 -3.16 14.26
N PHE A 9 0.77 -1.96 14.34
CA PHE A 9 0.49 -1.33 15.63
C PHE A 9 -0.66 -2.05 16.38
N ASP A 10 -0.61 -2.04 17.70
CA ASP A 10 -1.72 -2.50 18.55
C ASP A 10 -2.98 -1.64 18.37
N TRP A 11 -2.80 -0.34 18.17
CA TRP A 11 -3.87 0.63 18.00
C TRP A 11 -3.44 1.77 17.08
N VAL A 12 -4.38 2.38 16.38
CA VAL A 12 -4.18 3.69 15.73
C VAL A 12 -5.47 4.52 15.84
N PRO A 13 -5.39 5.86 15.75
CA PRO A 13 -6.58 6.70 15.67
C PRO A 13 -7.49 6.26 14.52
N MET A 14 -8.79 6.56 14.60
CA MET A 14 -9.76 6.13 13.58
C MET A 14 -9.41 6.63 12.16
N LEU A 15 -8.87 7.85 12.05
CA LEU A 15 -8.59 8.52 10.78
C LEU A 15 -7.69 7.71 9.81
N PRO A 16 -6.52 7.16 10.23
CA PRO A 16 -5.66 6.32 9.38
C PRO A 16 -6.11 4.87 9.23
N ARG A 17 -7.12 4.38 9.96
CA ARG A 17 -7.60 2.99 9.81
C ARG A 17 -8.08 2.75 8.39
N GLY A 18 -7.82 1.56 7.88
CA GLY A 18 -8.05 1.26 6.47
C GLY A 18 -6.93 1.77 5.58
N PHE A 19 -5.99 2.60 6.03
CA PHE A 19 -4.89 3.21 5.23
C PHE A 19 -3.49 3.02 5.82
N VAL A 20 -3.35 2.31 6.95
CA VAL A 20 -2.05 1.91 7.45
C VAL A 20 -1.41 0.92 6.46
N ARG A 21 -0.09 1.07 6.23
CA ARG A 21 0.65 0.34 5.18
C ARG A 21 0.76 -1.17 5.42
N ASP A 22 0.33 -1.67 6.58
CA ASP A 22 0.18 -3.11 6.83
C ASP A 22 -0.94 -3.73 5.97
N LEU A 23 -1.85 -2.92 5.40
CA LEU A 23 -2.85 -3.41 4.46
C LEU A 23 -2.22 -4.01 3.19
N ARG A 24 -1.11 -3.44 2.69
CA ARG A 24 -0.40 -3.96 1.50
C ARG A 24 0.01 -5.43 1.67
N PRO A 25 0.79 -5.80 2.70
CA PRO A 25 1.16 -7.19 2.91
C PRO A 25 -0.01 -8.08 3.32
N ARG A 26 -1.01 -7.61 4.09
CA ARG A 26 -2.24 -8.39 4.34
C ARG A 26 -2.90 -8.78 3.02
N TRP A 27 -3.09 -7.81 2.14
CA TRP A 27 -3.70 -8.04 0.84
C TRP A 27 -2.89 -9.03 0.01
N ALA A 28 -1.56 -8.91 -0.04
CA ALA A 28 -0.72 -9.87 -0.75
C ALA A 28 -0.80 -11.29 -0.15
N LEU A 29 -0.84 -11.42 1.18
CA LEU A 29 -0.98 -12.72 1.85
C LEU A 29 -2.32 -13.39 1.49
N GLU A 30 -3.41 -12.64 1.50
CA GLU A 30 -4.74 -13.13 1.11
C GLU A 30 -4.80 -13.52 -0.38
N GLU A 31 -4.25 -12.70 -1.28
CA GLU A 31 -4.22 -13.02 -2.73
C GLU A 31 -3.39 -14.27 -3.02
N ALA A 32 -2.31 -14.46 -2.28
CA ALA A 32 -1.42 -15.61 -2.43
C ALA A 32 -1.92 -16.87 -1.70
N GLY A 33 -2.99 -16.77 -0.90
CA GLY A 33 -3.45 -17.87 -0.05
C GLY A 33 -2.41 -18.32 0.98
N LEU A 34 -1.51 -17.41 1.39
CA LEU A 34 -0.44 -17.73 2.33
C LEU A 34 -0.96 -17.59 3.76
N PRO A 35 -0.91 -18.65 4.58
CA PRO A 35 -1.30 -18.55 5.99
C PRO A 35 -0.34 -17.64 6.75
N TYR A 36 -0.89 -16.76 7.58
CA TYR A 36 -0.13 -15.83 8.39
C TYR A 36 -0.85 -15.54 9.69
N ARG A 37 -0.11 -14.96 10.64
CA ARG A 37 -0.63 -14.41 11.88
C ARG A 37 -0.24 -12.94 11.99
N VAL A 38 -1.05 -12.18 12.71
CA VAL A 38 -0.80 -10.76 12.96
C VAL A 38 -0.28 -10.62 14.40
N ALA A 39 0.86 -9.96 14.54
CA ALA A 39 1.38 -9.52 15.83
C ALA A 39 1.21 -8.00 15.97
N SER A 40 1.29 -7.51 17.21
CA SER A 40 1.14 -6.10 17.52
C SER A 40 2.38 -5.55 18.21
N ALA A 41 2.76 -4.34 17.82
CA ALA A 41 3.74 -3.51 18.51
C ALA A 41 3.04 -2.27 19.10
N PRO A 42 3.48 -1.75 20.26
CA PRO A 42 2.84 -0.59 20.87
C PRO A 42 2.82 0.64 19.96
N PHE A 43 1.70 1.34 19.85
CA PHE A 43 1.60 2.58 19.07
C PHE A 43 2.33 3.78 19.69
N GLY A 44 2.50 3.82 21.01
CA GLY A 44 3.19 4.92 21.69
C GLY A 44 4.71 4.73 21.81
N ASP A 45 5.16 3.58 22.34
CA ASP A 45 6.55 3.35 22.70
C ASP A 45 7.31 2.62 21.58
N ARG A 46 8.22 3.32 20.90
CA ARG A 46 9.14 2.77 19.90
C ARG A 46 10.41 2.29 20.60
N ASN A 47 10.25 1.26 21.42
CA ASN A 47 11.34 0.71 22.22
C ASN A 47 12.45 0.08 21.36
N ALA A 48 13.54 -0.37 22.02
CA ALA A 48 14.68 -0.96 21.34
C ALA A 48 14.33 -2.21 20.50
N GLU A 49 13.33 -2.99 20.92
CA GLU A 49 12.84 -4.16 20.18
C GLU A 49 12.14 -3.75 18.87
N HIS A 50 11.28 -2.73 18.91
CA HIS A 50 10.68 -2.16 17.69
C HIS A 50 11.77 -1.71 16.72
N LEU A 51 12.73 -0.92 17.21
CA LEU A 51 13.78 -0.33 16.38
C LEU A 51 14.74 -1.38 15.80
N ALA A 52 14.88 -2.54 16.46
CA ALA A 52 15.63 -3.67 15.92
C ALA A 52 14.97 -4.28 14.67
N HIS A 53 13.64 -4.22 14.57
CA HIS A 53 12.88 -4.68 13.40
C HIS A 53 12.63 -3.59 12.37
N GLN A 54 12.38 -2.35 12.82
CA GLN A 54 12.08 -1.21 11.95
C GLN A 54 12.80 0.05 12.47
N PRO A 55 13.94 0.44 11.85
CA PRO A 55 14.82 1.48 12.38
C PRO A 55 14.24 2.90 12.35
N PHE A 56 13.13 3.11 11.64
CA PHE A 56 12.41 4.39 11.55
C PHE A 56 11.19 4.46 12.48
N GLY A 57 10.97 3.45 13.35
CA GLY A 57 9.83 3.39 14.25
C GLY A 57 8.48 3.25 13.54
N GLN A 58 8.44 2.63 12.37
CA GLN A 58 7.23 2.43 11.57
C GLN A 58 6.75 0.98 11.60
N VAL A 59 5.58 0.74 11.02
CA VAL A 59 5.03 -0.57 10.67
C VAL A 59 4.63 -0.54 9.19
N PRO A 60 4.50 -1.69 8.51
CA PRO A 60 4.71 -3.06 9.00
C PRO A 60 6.16 -3.54 8.96
N TRP A 61 6.42 -4.65 9.65
CA TRP A 61 7.47 -5.61 9.28
C TRP A 61 6.89 -7.02 9.22
N LEU A 62 7.53 -7.88 8.44
CA LEU A 62 7.20 -9.30 8.29
C LEU A 62 8.35 -10.14 8.86
N THR A 63 8.01 -11.10 9.73
CA THR A 63 8.91 -12.18 10.13
C THR A 63 8.59 -13.44 9.33
N ASP A 64 9.62 -14.05 8.72
CA ASP A 64 9.55 -15.33 8.01
C ASP A 64 10.73 -16.21 8.45
N GLY A 65 10.50 -17.05 9.46
CA GLY A 65 11.58 -17.81 10.11
C GLY A 65 12.56 -16.87 10.83
N ASP A 66 13.82 -16.87 10.39
CA ASP A 66 14.89 -16.00 10.89
C ASP A 66 14.97 -14.65 10.17
N LEU A 67 14.22 -14.46 9.09
CA LEU A 67 14.16 -13.21 8.35
C LEU A 67 13.21 -12.22 9.01
N SER A 68 13.67 -10.98 9.15
CA SER A 68 12.85 -9.82 9.52
C SER A 68 12.94 -8.78 8.41
N ILE A 69 11.81 -8.46 7.79
CA ILE A 69 11.73 -7.61 6.60
C ILE A 69 10.83 -6.42 6.91
N PHE A 70 11.40 -5.21 6.91
CA PHE A 70 10.62 -3.97 6.92
C PHE A 70 10.53 -3.36 5.51
N GLU A 71 9.76 -2.27 5.38
CA GLU A 71 9.28 -1.67 4.13
C GLU A 71 8.20 -2.50 3.44
N SER A 72 6.99 -1.94 3.33
CA SER A 72 5.85 -2.64 2.72
C SER A 72 6.13 -3.06 1.28
N GLY A 73 6.92 -2.28 0.52
CA GLY A 73 7.36 -2.66 -0.82
C GLY A 73 8.32 -3.86 -0.86
N ALA A 74 9.25 -3.96 0.10
CA ALA A 74 10.16 -5.09 0.21
C ALA A 74 9.42 -6.35 0.68
N ILE A 75 8.48 -6.19 1.63
CA ILE A 75 7.60 -7.28 2.06
C ILE A 75 6.76 -7.79 0.87
N LEU A 76 6.18 -6.89 0.07
CA LEU A 76 5.45 -7.28 -1.14
C LEU A 76 6.35 -8.06 -2.11
N LEU A 77 7.58 -7.62 -2.34
CA LEU A 77 8.53 -8.33 -3.19
C LEU A 77 8.82 -9.75 -2.66
N HIS A 78 9.12 -9.89 -1.37
CA HIS A 78 9.34 -11.19 -0.71
C HIS A 78 8.14 -12.12 -0.87
N LEU A 79 6.92 -11.62 -0.59
CA LEU A 79 5.69 -12.40 -0.75
C LEU A 79 5.41 -12.77 -2.22
N GLY A 80 5.74 -11.87 -3.15
CA GLY A 80 5.68 -12.12 -4.59
C GLY A 80 6.61 -13.25 -5.02
N GLU A 81 7.83 -13.31 -4.48
CA GLU A 81 8.75 -14.42 -4.76
C GLU A 81 8.29 -15.76 -4.19
N ARG A 82 7.50 -15.73 -3.11
CA ARG A 82 6.85 -16.92 -2.54
C ARG A 82 5.57 -17.33 -3.28
N SER A 83 5.04 -16.49 -4.17
CA SER A 83 3.82 -16.77 -4.92
C SER A 83 3.94 -16.34 -6.37
N GLY A 84 4.14 -17.33 -7.25
CA GLY A 84 4.15 -17.13 -8.70
C GLY A 84 2.85 -16.59 -9.29
N MET A 85 1.80 -16.35 -8.48
CA MET A 85 0.61 -15.59 -8.86
C MET A 85 0.88 -14.08 -8.86
N LEU A 86 1.56 -13.58 -7.82
CA LEU A 86 1.75 -12.15 -7.55
C LEU A 86 2.99 -11.55 -8.22
N LEU A 87 3.94 -12.38 -8.63
CA LEU A 87 5.14 -11.95 -9.36
C LEU A 87 5.45 -12.97 -10.47
N PRO A 88 5.44 -12.56 -11.75
CA PRO A 88 5.85 -13.44 -12.85
C PRO A 88 7.30 -13.93 -12.67
N THR A 89 7.57 -15.15 -13.11
CA THR A 89 8.92 -15.75 -13.07
C THR A 89 9.67 -15.55 -14.38
N ASP A 90 8.99 -15.23 -15.48
CA ASP A 90 9.65 -14.89 -16.73
C ASP A 90 10.36 -13.53 -16.59
N PRO A 91 11.57 -13.35 -17.15
CA PRO A 91 12.37 -12.15 -16.93
C PRO A 91 11.66 -10.84 -17.32
N ARG A 92 10.84 -10.88 -18.37
CA ARG A 92 10.15 -9.69 -18.89
C ARG A 92 9.01 -9.28 -17.96
N GLY A 93 8.11 -10.20 -17.64
CA GLY A 93 7.00 -9.96 -16.73
C GLY A 93 7.49 -9.53 -15.34
N ARG A 94 8.54 -10.19 -14.83
CA ARG A 94 9.17 -9.79 -13.57
C ARG A 94 9.68 -8.36 -13.63
N SER A 95 10.45 -8.00 -14.67
CA SER A 95 10.98 -6.65 -14.81
C SER A 95 9.89 -5.58 -14.89
N GLU A 96 8.81 -5.85 -15.63
CA GLU A 96 7.69 -4.92 -15.74
C GLU A 96 6.92 -4.77 -14.42
N THR A 97 6.68 -5.86 -13.69
CA THR A 97 6.07 -5.80 -12.35
C THR A 97 6.94 -4.99 -11.39
N LEU A 98 8.25 -5.21 -11.35
CA LEU A 98 9.14 -4.46 -10.45
C LEU A 98 9.21 -2.98 -10.84
N GLN A 99 9.25 -2.67 -12.14
CA GLN A 99 9.19 -1.29 -12.63
C GLN A 99 7.95 -0.57 -12.08
N TRP A 100 6.77 -1.19 -12.16
CA TRP A 100 5.53 -0.59 -11.67
C TRP A 100 5.42 -0.56 -10.14
N LEU A 101 5.96 -1.56 -9.44
CA LEU A 101 6.07 -1.53 -7.98
C LEU A 101 6.88 -0.31 -7.51
N PHE A 102 8.06 -0.09 -8.10
CA PHE A 102 8.87 1.09 -7.76
C PHE A 102 8.26 2.39 -8.27
N ALA A 103 7.53 2.39 -9.39
CA ALA A 103 6.78 3.56 -9.84
C ALA A 103 5.68 3.95 -8.83
N ALA A 104 4.96 2.97 -8.26
CA ALA A 104 3.97 3.22 -7.21
C ALA A 104 4.61 3.94 -6.01
N LEU A 105 5.73 3.39 -5.49
CA LEU A 105 6.36 3.86 -4.25
C LEU A 105 7.20 5.14 -4.44
N ASN A 106 7.89 5.29 -5.57
CA ASN A 106 8.89 6.34 -5.76
C ASN A 106 8.52 7.39 -6.81
N SER A 107 7.40 7.21 -7.53
CA SER A 107 6.89 8.22 -8.48
C SER A 107 5.52 8.73 -8.10
N VAL A 108 4.57 7.84 -7.79
CA VAL A 108 3.18 8.22 -7.51
C VAL A 108 2.98 8.54 -6.03
N GLU A 109 3.46 7.70 -5.11
CA GLU A 109 3.32 7.93 -3.66
C GLU A 109 4.08 9.18 -3.21
N MET A 110 5.23 9.48 -3.83
CA MET A 110 5.99 10.72 -3.57
C MET A 110 5.19 12.00 -3.86
N ALA A 111 4.18 11.95 -4.72
CA ALA A 111 3.25 13.06 -4.95
C ALA A 111 1.96 12.91 -4.15
N GLY A 112 1.41 11.69 -4.07
CA GLY A 112 0.14 11.40 -3.41
C GLY A 112 0.19 11.55 -1.90
N LEU A 113 1.22 11.02 -1.23
CA LEU A 113 1.28 11.04 0.24
C LEU A 113 1.39 12.47 0.80
N PRO A 114 2.31 13.35 0.34
CA PRO A 114 2.36 14.73 0.83
C PRO A 114 1.04 15.48 0.59
N TRP A 115 0.41 15.28 -0.57
CA TRP A 115 -0.89 15.87 -0.89
C TRP A 115 -1.99 15.37 0.07
N SER A 116 -2.07 14.06 0.33
CA SER A 116 -3.05 13.51 1.28
C SER A 116 -2.79 13.93 2.73
N LEU A 117 -1.53 14.14 3.14
CA LEU A 117 -1.20 14.65 4.47
C LEU A 117 -1.70 16.08 4.68
N LEU A 118 -1.59 16.95 3.67
CA LEU A 118 -2.15 18.30 3.73
C LEU A 118 -3.68 18.26 3.84
N GLN A 119 -4.34 17.36 3.08
CA GLN A 119 -5.79 17.13 3.20
C GLN A 119 -6.20 16.68 4.62
N PHE A 120 -5.47 15.73 5.21
CA PHE A 120 -5.69 15.31 6.60
C PHE A 120 -5.51 16.45 7.61
N SER A 121 -4.66 17.43 7.30
CA SER A 121 -4.38 18.61 8.13
C SER A 121 -5.46 19.70 8.00
N GLY A 122 -6.41 19.55 7.07
CA GLY A 122 -7.37 20.59 6.72
C GLY A 122 -6.78 21.74 5.90
N GLU A 123 -5.55 21.59 5.40
CA GLU A 123 -4.90 22.58 4.54
C GLU A 123 -5.39 22.41 3.11
N THR A 124 -6.39 23.22 2.74
CA THR A 124 -6.96 23.23 1.38
C THR A 124 -6.92 24.62 0.77
N GLY A 125 -6.54 24.71 -0.50
CA GLY A 125 -6.99 25.79 -1.39
C GLY A 125 -6.07 27.01 -1.55
N ASP A 126 -5.45 27.53 -0.50
CA ASP A 126 -5.00 28.95 -0.57
C ASP A 126 -3.51 29.22 -0.32
N GLY A 127 -2.74 28.20 0.05
CA GLY A 127 -1.30 28.32 0.33
C GLY A 127 -0.40 28.00 -0.87
N PRO A 128 0.74 28.70 -1.07
CA PRO A 128 1.74 28.32 -2.06
C PRO A 128 2.27 26.89 -1.91
N GLY A 129 2.30 26.38 -0.67
CA GLY A 129 2.67 24.99 -0.36
C GLY A 129 1.64 23.97 -0.90
N TRP A 130 0.35 24.24 -0.69
CA TRP A 130 -0.74 23.40 -1.20
C TRP A 130 -0.71 23.32 -2.72
N LYS A 131 -0.68 24.47 -3.41
CA LYS A 131 -0.66 24.50 -4.88
C LYS A 131 0.51 23.69 -5.45
N ARG A 132 1.69 23.75 -4.83
CA ARG A 132 2.87 22.99 -5.28
C ARG A 132 2.66 21.48 -5.17
N MET A 133 2.02 21.02 -4.10
CA MET A 133 1.72 19.58 -3.93
C MET A 133 0.59 19.14 -4.86
N ASP A 134 -0.42 19.97 -5.06
CA ASP A 134 -1.54 19.72 -5.97
C ASP A 134 -1.10 19.64 -7.44
N ASP A 135 -0.27 20.59 -7.88
CA ASP A 135 0.36 20.55 -9.20
C ASP A 135 1.23 19.29 -9.37
N PHE A 136 1.97 18.89 -8.33
CA PHE A 136 2.83 17.71 -8.37
C PHE A 136 2.02 16.41 -8.52
N LEU A 137 0.94 16.27 -7.75
CA LEU A 137 -0.01 15.15 -7.89
C LEU A 137 -0.66 15.15 -9.27
N THR A 138 -1.15 16.30 -9.72
CA THR A 138 -1.79 16.47 -11.04
C THR A 138 -0.90 15.96 -12.16
N VAL A 139 0.39 16.34 -12.17
CA VAL A 139 1.34 15.86 -13.18
C VAL A 139 1.49 14.33 -13.14
N ARG A 140 1.44 13.68 -11.97
CA ARG A 140 1.51 12.22 -11.88
C ARG A 140 0.24 11.55 -12.39
N LEU A 141 -0.92 12.04 -11.99
CA LEU A 141 -2.21 11.48 -12.41
C LEU A 141 -2.44 11.64 -13.92
N GLN A 142 -2.06 12.78 -14.52
CA GLN A 142 -2.09 12.98 -15.97
C GLN A 142 -1.25 11.96 -16.76
N ARG A 143 -0.20 11.41 -16.16
CA ARG A 143 0.62 10.34 -16.77
C ARG A 143 0.05 8.95 -16.51
N MET A 144 -0.55 8.73 -15.34
CA MET A 144 -1.16 7.45 -14.96
C MET A 144 -2.47 7.18 -15.70
N GLU A 145 -3.27 8.20 -15.95
CA GLU A 145 -4.59 8.08 -16.58
C GLU A 145 -4.55 7.34 -17.94
N PRO A 146 -3.73 7.74 -18.94
CA PRO A 146 -3.66 7.00 -20.20
C PRO A 146 -3.09 5.58 -20.05
N VAL A 147 -2.23 5.33 -19.06
CA VAL A 147 -1.71 3.98 -18.77
C VAL A 147 -2.84 3.08 -18.28
N LEU A 148 -3.63 3.54 -17.32
CA LEU A 148 -4.72 2.78 -16.71
C LEU A 148 -5.97 2.71 -17.59
N ALA A 149 -6.11 3.63 -18.56
CA ALA A 149 -7.14 3.54 -19.60
C ALA A 149 -6.89 2.38 -20.57
N GLY A 150 -5.61 2.07 -20.84
CA GLY A 150 -5.21 1.02 -21.78
C GLY A 150 -4.91 -0.33 -21.14
N ARG A 151 -5.02 -0.47 -19.81
CA ARG A 151 -4.59 -1.67 -19.08
C ARG A 151 -5.59 -2.05 -18.00
N GLU A 152 -5.90 -3.33 -17.90
CA GLU A 152 -6.63 -3.86 -16.75
C GLU A 152 -5.76 -3.81 -15.49
N TRP A 153 -4.51 -4.30 -15.60
CA TRP A 153 -3.48 -4.34 -14.56
C TRP A 153 -2.14 -3.85 -15.11
N LEU A 154 -1.28 -3.33 -14.24
CA LEU A 154 -0.07 -2.59 -14.64
C LEU A 154 0.91 -3.42 -15.46
N ALA A 155 1.10 -4.69 -15.09
CA ALA A 155 2.02 -5.62 -15.74
C ALA A 155 1.29 -6.82 -16.38
N GLY A 156 0.15 -6.54 -17.03
CA GLY A 156 -0.67 -7.53 -17.73
C GLY A 156 -1.64 -8.28 -16.80
N ARG A 157 -1.13 -8.96 -15.77
CA ARG A 157 -1.96 -9.61 -14.74
C ARG A 157 -1.81 -8.89 -13.39
N PHE A 158 -2.82 -9.06 -12.52
CA PHE A 158 -2.77 -8.52 -11.16
C PHE A 158 -1.53 -9.03 -10.41
N SER A 159 -0.82 -8.10 -9.76
CA SER A 159 0.50 -8.36 -9.18
C SER A 159 0.75 -7.51 -7.94
N ILE A 160 1.92 -7.70 -7.31
CA ILE A 160 2.38 -6.83 -6.22
C ILE A 160 2.48 -5.34 -6.61
N ALA A 161 2.69 -5.04 -7.90
CA ALA A 161 2.68 -3.67 -8.38
C ALA A 161 1.28 -3.04 -8.25
N ASP A 162 0.24 -3.84 -8.51
CA ASP A 162 -1.14 -3.37 -8.44
C ASP A 162 -1.60 -3.18 -7.00
N ILE A 163 -1.17 -4.06 -6.08
CA ILE A 163 -1.40 -3.89 -4.64
C ILE A 163 -0.83 -2.56 -4.16
N ALA A 164 0.42 -2.25 -4.52
CA ALA A 164 1.06 -0.99 -4.13
C ALA A 164 0.39 0.23 -4.78
N MET A 165 0.14 0.20 -6.10
CA MET A 165 -0.42 1.33 -6.82
C MET A 165 -1.86 1.63 -6.40
N ALA A 166 -2.71 0.60 -6.26
CA ALA A 166 -4.09 0.77 -5.82
C ALA A 166 -4.16 1.32 -4.39
N ASP A 167 -3.28 0.88 -3.49
CA ASP A 167 -3.21 1.43 -2.13
C ASP A 167 -2.81 2.91 -2.10
N VAL A 168 -1.88 3.33 -2.96
CA VAL A 168 -1.51 4.75 -3.12
C VAL A 168 -2.67 5.56 -3.69
N LEU A 169 -3.29 5.10 -4.77
CA LEU A 169 -4.33 5.84 -5.47
C LEU A 169 -5.63 5.92 -4.68
N ARG A 170 -6.02 4.90 -3.91
CA ARG A 170 -7.24 4.95 -3.10
C ARG A 170 -7.16 5.97 -1.96
N LEU A 171 -5.96 6.26 -1.45
CA LEU A 171 -5.79 7.33 -0.46
C LEU A 171 -6.01 8.71 -1.09
N VAL A 172 -5.54 8.89 -2.33
CA VAL A 172 -5.83 10.10 -3.11
C VAL A 172 -7.34 10.22 -3.40
N ASP A 173 -7.98 9.11 -3.80
CA ASP A 173 -9.40 9.05 -4.10
C ASP A 173 -10.29 9.34 -2.88
N ARG A 174 -9.86 8.95 -1.67
CA ARG A 174 -10.55 9.28 -0.40
C ARG A 174 -10.85 10.78 -0.27
N PHE A 175 -9.98 11.63 -0.82
CA PHE A 175 -10.11 13.08 -0.80
C PHE A 175 -10.55 13.68 -2.14
N GLY A 176 -11.06 12.85 -3.06
CA GLY A 176 -11.54 13.29 -4.36
C GLY A 176 -10.44 13.63 -5.38
N GLY A 177 -9.17 13.34 -5.10
CA GLY A 177 -8.07 13.67 -6.00
C GLY A 177 -8.11 12.93 -7.35
N LEU A 178 -8.96 11.90 -7.48
CA LEU A 178 -9.20 11.19 -8.75
C LEU A 178 -10.48 11.62 -9.47
N ALA A 179 -11.13 12.73 -9.08
CA ALA A 179 -12.41 13.17 -9.65
C ALA A 179 -12.38 13.28 -11.18
N ASP A 180 -11.30 13.85 -11.71
CA ASP A 180 -11.06 14.09 -13.15
C ASP A 180 -10.31 12.95 -13.85
N TYR A 181 -10.04 11.84 -13.16
CA TYR A 181 -9.22 10.72 -13.63
C TYR A 181 -10.02 9.41 -13.62
N PRO A 182 -11.01 9.24 -14.53
CA PRO A 182 -11.94 8.12 -14.50
C PRO A 182 -11.28 6.76 -14.67
N ALA A 183 -10.20 6.62 -15.45
CA ALA A 183 -9.49 5.35 -15.59
C ALA A 183 -8.74 5.00 -14.30
N CYS A 184 -8.10 5.97 -13.64
CA CYS A 184 -7.50 5.78 -12.32
C CYS A 184 -8.55 5.33 -11.30
N ARG A 185 -9.71 6.01 -11.25
CA ARG A 185 -10.80 5.65 -10.32
C ARG A 185 -11.39 4.28 -10.62
N ALA A 186 -11.58 3.94 -11.90
CA ALA A 186 -12.05 2.61 -12.31
C ALA A 186 -11.03 1.51 -11.96
N TYR A 187 -9.73 1.79 -12.08
CA TYR A 187 -8.66 0.89 -11.67
C TYR A 187 -8.70 0.62 -10.16
N VAL A 188 -8.80 1.67 -9.34
CA VAL A 188 -8.95 1.53 -7.88
C VAL A 188 -10.19 0.70 -7.55
N ALA A 189 -11.34 1.04 -8.14
CA ALA A 189 -12.60 0.33 -7.90
C ALA A 189 -12.51 -1.17 -8.22
N ARG A 190 -11.87 -1.54 -9.34
CA ARG A 190 -11.61 -2.96 -9.68
C ARG A 190 -10.72 -3.63 -8.64
N ALA A 191 -9.65 -2.95 -8.22
CA ALA A 191 -8.67 -3.52 -7.30
C ALA A 191 -9.28 -3.77 -5.91
N VAL A 192 -10.05 -2.80 -5.38
CA VAL A 192 -10.68 -2.92 -4.04
C VAL A 192 -11.92 -3.82 -4.03
N ALA A 193 -12.48 -4.16 -5.20
CA ALA A 193 -13.56 -5.14 -5.31
C ALA A 193 -13.07 -6.59 -5.18
N ARG A 194 -11.76 -6.83 -5.17
CA ARG A 194 -11.19 -8.18 -5.06
C ARG A 194 -11.47 -8.77 -3.67
N PRO A 195 -11.89 -10.05 -3.55
CA PRO A 195 -12.23 -10.66 -2.25
C PRO A 195 -11.09 -10.59 -1.22
N ALA A 196 -9.86 -10.74 -1.68
CA ALA A 196 -8.68 -10.65 -0.82
C ALA A 196 -8.47 -9.25 -0.24
N PHE A 197 -8.73 -8.18 -1.00
CA PHE A 197 -8.72 -6.81 -0.48
C PHE A 197 -9.81 -6.63 0.58
N ILE A 198 -11.05 -7.05 0.27
CA ILE A 198 -12.20 -6.90 1.16
C ILE A 198 -11.92 -7.55 2.52
N LYS A 199 -11.39 -8.78 2.51
CA LYS A 199 -11.00 -9.49 3.73
C LYS A 199 -9.85 -8.78 4.45
N ALA A 200 -8.74 -8.48 3.76
CA ALA A 200 -7.57 -7.82 4.36
C ALA A 200 -7.93 -6.48 5.01
N HIS A 201 -8.79 -5.69 4.35
CA HIS A 201 -9.28 -4.42 4.85
C HIS A 201 -10.21 -4.61 6.06
N ALA A 202 -11.18 -5.52 5.99
CA ALA A 202 -12.06 -5.81 7.12
C ALA A 202 -11.27 -6.28 8.36
N ASP A 203 -10.30 -7.18 8.17
CA ASP A 203 -9.46 -7.69 9.25
C ASP A 203 -8.58 -6.60 9.86
N GLN A 204 -8.02 -5.70 9.05
CA GLN A 204 -7.28 -4.54 9.55
C GLN A 204 -8.17 -3.60 10.36
N MET A 205 -9.37 -3.29 9.85
CA MET A 205 -10.32 -2.44 10.56
C MET A 205 -10.74 -3.05 11.89
N ALA A 206 -11.02 -4.36 11.91
CA ALA A 206 -11.37 -5.10 13.12
C ALA A 206 -10.23 -5.16 14.13
N HIS A 207 -8.99 -5.37 13.66
CA HIS A 207 -7.78 -5.36 14.50
C HIS A 207 -7.67 -4.07 15.31
N PHE A 208 -7.76 -2.92 14.66
CA PHE A 208 -7.64 -1.64 15.37
C PHE A 208 -8.89 -1.29 16.20
N ALA A 209 -10.08 -1.74 15.79
CA ALA A 209 -11.31 -1.53 16.57
C ALA A 209 -11.36 -2.38 17.85
N ALA A 210 -10.70 -3.54 17.87
CA ALA A 210 -10.62 -4.40 19.05
C ALA A 210 -9.77 -3.79 20.19
N ALA A 211 -9.00 -2.74 19.89
CA ALA A 211 -8.15 -2.04 20.85
C ALA A 211 -8.74 -0.70 21.34
N ASP A 212 -9.99 -0.38 20.98
CA ASP A 212 -10.74 0.78 21.49
C ASP A 212 -11.38 0.55 22.87
#